data_AF-J4VVY2-F1
#
_entry.id   AF-J4VVY2-F1
#
_cell.length_a   1.000
_cell.length_b   1.000
_cell.length_c   1.000
_cell.angle_alpha   90.00
_cell.angle_beta   90.00
_cell.angle_gamma   90.00
#
_symmetry.space_group_name_H-M   'P 1'
#
loop_
_entity.id
_entity.type
_entity.pdbx_description
1 polymer ?
#
loop_
_entity_poly.entity_id
_entity_poly.type
_entity_poly.pdbx_seq_one_letter_code
_entity_poly.pdbx_strand_id
1 'polypeptide(L)'
;MTLMHYLESTPVQAFGSLARLLTSPVVTGAALLAFTRAPAELQAEVVRRLSFLGDKAARPETVELALKVVFGWGLVKGANAALNSAASNAWRFTKAKGWDDWPAEVAVVTGGCSGIGLNVVEQLTARGVRCAILDVQPLPKRLEGHRHVRYFKCDVTDPESVHKAADAVRAEYGHPSILINNAGITVPKNILDIPPATLNKVFAVNTISHWYMCQAFVPHMIEVNKGHVVTVASMASFVALAKGADYSATKAAALAFHESLSSELRNTHGATGVLTTVVHPNFVATPLVAKFSGELQKGGIRLLTSDDVARQLTDQVFACKGAQVVCPERLSFITGFRSLPAWIQFPVRNMIATSSKNI
;
A
#
# COMPACT_ATOMS: atom_id res chain seq x y z
N MET A 1 -3.90 -7.80 -26.79
CA MET A 1 -2.94 -7.33 -25.76
C MET A 1 -3.70 -6.36 -24.87
N THR A 2 -4.01 -6.72 -23.62
CA THR A 2 -4.82 -5.89 -22.71
C THR A 2 -4.05 -4.66 -22.24
N LEU A 3 -4.74 -3.54 -21.95
CA LEU A 3 -4.12 -2.33 -21.38
C LEU A 3 -3.31 -2.64 -20.10
N MET A 4 -3.79 -3.61 -19.30
CA MET A 4 -3.06 -4.13 -18.16
C MET A 4 -1.73 -4.77 -18.58
N HIS A 5 -1.71 -5.65 -19.57
CA HIS A 5 -0.48 -6.26 -20.07
C HIS A 5 0.54 -5.22 -20.58
N TYR A 6 0.07 -4.12 -21.18
CA TYR A 6 0.94 -3.01 -21.60
C TYR A 6 1.52 -2.25 -20.39
N LEU A 7 0.68 -1.88 -19.41
CA LEU A 7 1.11 -1.19 -18.19
C LEU A 7 2.11 -2.01 -17.36
N GLU A 8 2.06 -3.35 -17.45
CA GLU A 8 2.92 -4.26 -16.69
C GLU A 8 4.18 -4.73 -17.43
N SER A 9 4.34 -4.35 -18.70
CA SER A 9 5.45 -4.77 -19.55
C SER A 9 6.81 -4.20 -19.10
N THR A 10 7.89 -4.98 -19.29
CA THR A 10 9.27 -4.62 -18.94
C THR A 10 9.75 -3.29 -19.54
N PRO A 11 9.41 -2.93 -20.80
CA PRO A 11 9.75 -1.63 -21.38
C PRO A 11 9.15 -0.45 -20.60
N VAL A 12 7.92 -0.59 -20.09
CA VAL A 12 7.26 0.44 -19.28
C VAL A 12 7.92 0.58 -17.90
N GLN A 13 8.47 -0.50 -17.35
CA GLN A 13 9.22 -0.47 -16.08
C GLN A 13 10.57 0.24 -16.22
N ALA A 14 11.31 -0.04 -17.30
CA ALA A 14 12.53 0.68 -17.64
C ALA A 14 12.25 2.16 -17.89
N PHE A 15 11.17 2.46 -18.62
CA PHE A 15 10.71 3.83 -18.87
C PHE A 15 10.31 4.55 -17.58
N GLY A 16 9.65 3.88 -16.64
CA GLY A 16 9.26 4.47 -15.35
C GLY A 16 10.46 4.80 -14.45
N SER A 17 11.50 3.97 -14.48
CA SER A 17 12.75 4.21 -13.74
C SER A 17 13.54 5.38 -14.35
N LEU A 18 13.63 5.39 -15.69
CA LEU A 18 14.22 6.49 -16.44
C LEU A 18 13.44 7.80 -16.24
N ALA A 19 12.10 7.77 -16.27
CA ALA A 19 11.25 8.93 -16.03
C ALA A 19 11.41 9.47 -14.61
N ARG A 20 11.60 8.63 -13.58
CA ARG A 20 11.93 9.08 -12.22
C ARG A 20 13.26 9.83 -12.17
N LEU A 21 14.29 9.29 -12.80
CA LEU A 21 15.60 9.94 -12.87
C LEU A 21 15.50 11.28 -13.62
N LEU A 22 14.84 11.27 -14.78
CA LEU A 22 14.65 12.43 -15.64
C LEU A 22 13.69 13.47 -15.05
N THR A 23 12.90 13.15 -14.02
CA THR A 23 12.05 14.12 -13.30
C THR A 23 12.59 14.48 -11.91
N SER A 24 13.79 14.01 -11.56
CA SER A 24 14.46 14.38 -10.32
C SER A 24 14.92 15.84 -10.40
N PRO A 25 14.52 16.73 -9.47
CA PRO A 25 14.99 18.12 -9.44
C PRO A 25 16.51 18.24 -9.34
N VAL A 26 17.17 17.28 -8.68
CA VAL A 26 18.63 17.27 -8.53
C VAL A 26 19.29 17.03 -9.89
N VAL A 27 18.84 16.02 -10.62
CA VAL A 27 19.41 15.65 -11.92
C VAL A 27 19.09 16.71 -12.97
N THR A 28 17.83 17.12 -13.04
CA THR A 28 17.34 18.09 -14.03
C THR A 28 17.86 19.51 -13.74
N GLY A 29 17.98 19.88 -12.47
CA GLY A 29 18.58 21.15 -12.06
C GLY A 29 20.07 21.20 -12.37
N ALA A 30 20.81 20.12 -12.10
CA ALA A 30 22.21 20.01 -12.48
C ALA A 30 22.41 20.05 -14.00
N ALA A 31 21.56 19.35 -14.77
CA ALA A 31 21.58 19.37 -16.22
C ALA A 31 21.25 20.77 -16.78
N LEU A 32 20.24 21.45 -16.22
CA LEU A 32 19.89 22.82 -16.58
C LEU A 32 21.04 23.79 -16.29
N LEU A 33 21.67 23.68 -15.12
CA LEU A 33 22.82 24.51 -14.76
C LEU A 33 24.01 24.24 -15.68
N ALA A 34 24.32 22.98 -15.94
CA ALA A 34 25.42 22.58 -16.82
C ALA A 34 25.19 23.08 -18.25
N PHE A 35 23.97 22.96 -18.79
CA PHE A 35 23.63 23.42 -20.13
C PHE A 35 23.69 24.94 -20.25
N THR A 36 23.10 25.67 -19.31
CA THR A 36 23.07 27.15 -19.30
C THR A 36 24.44 27.78 -19.06
N ARG A 37 25.37 27.08 -18.40
CA ARG A 37 26.75 27.53 -18.17
C ARG A 37 27.75 27.02 -19.22
N ALA A 38 27.35 26.10 -20.10
CA ALA A 38 28.23 25.53 -21.11
C ALA A 38 28.57 26.54 -22.23
N PRO A 39 29.79 26.48 -22.81
CA PRO A 39 30.13 27.18 -24.04
C PRO A 39 29.17 26.85 -25.19
N ALA A 40 28.96 27.80 -26.10
CA ALA A 40 28.04 27.67 -27.23
C ALA A 40 28.32 26.43 -28.10
N GLU A 41 29.58 26.03 -28.24
CA GLU A 41 30.01 24.83 -28.97
C GLU A 41 29.47 23.54 -28.36
N LEU A 42 29.51 23.44 -27.02
CA LEU A 42 28.99 22.29 -26.28
C LEU A 42 27.46 22.26 -26.28
N GLN A 43 26.81 23.43 -26.21
CA GLN A 43 25.35 23.51 -26.37
C GLN A 43 24.93 23.04 -27.77
N ALA A 44 25.64 23.49 -28.81
CA ALA A 44 25.39 23.06 -30.19
C ALA A 44 25.60 21.56 -30.38
N GLU A 45 26.61 20.96 -29.73
CA GLU A 45 26.84 19.51 -29.78
C GLU A 45 25.71 18.72 -29.10
N VAL A 46 25.22 19.18 -27.94
CA VAL A 46 24.07 18.56 -27.25
C VAL A 46 22.82 18.65 -28.12
N VAL A 47 22.56 19.82 -28.72
CA VAL A 47 21.44 20.04 -29.62
C VAL A 47 21.55 19.15 -30.86
N ARG A 48 22.76 19.01 -31.45
CA ARG A 48 23.04 18.12 -32.58
C ARG A 48 22.72 16.67 -32.24
N ARG A 49 23.09 16.21 -31.03
CA ARG A 49 22.77 14.86 -30.55
C ARG A 49 21.28 14.63 -30.30
N LEU A 50 20.52 15.70 -30.05
CA LEU A 50 19.07 15.64 -29.88
C LEU A 50 18.28 15.88 -31.18
N SER A 51 18.96 16.16 -32.30
CA SER A 51 18.32 16.41 -33.61
C SER A 51 17.43 15.26 -34.10
N PHE A 52 17.63 14.02 -33.65
CA PHE A 52 16.76 12.88 -33.95
C PHE A 52 15.31 13.07 -33.43
N LEU A 53 15.09 14.01 -32.50
CA LEU A 53 13.77 14.39 -31.97
C LEU A 53 13.05 15.42 -32.85
N GLY A 54 13.65 15.86 -33.96
CA GLY A 54 13.08 16.76 -34.96
C GLY A 54 13.65 18.19 -34.93
N ASP A 55 13.49 18.92 -36.04
CA ASP A 55 14.13 20.23 -36.31
C ASP A 55 13.80 21.32 -35.28
N LYS A 56 12.66 21.23 -34.60
CA LYS A 56 12.29 22.17 -33.51
C LYS A 56 13.06 21.92 -32.22
N ALA A 57 13.44 20.67 -31.93
CA ALA A 57 14.30 20.33 -30.80
C ALA A 57 15.78 20.69 -31.07
N ALA A 58 16.13 21.01 -32.31
CA ALA A 58 17.47 21.40 -32.76
C ALA A 58 17.82 22.88 -32.44
N ARG A 59 17.24 23.47 -31.39
CA ARG A 59 17.55 24.84 -30.92
C ARG A 59 17.95 24.83 -29.44
N PRO A 60 19.03 25.53 -29.04
CA PRO A 60 19.44 25.62 -27.64
C PRO A 60 18.33 26.11 -26.70
N GLU A 61 17.56 27.11 -27.13
CA GLU A 61 16.43 27.67 -26.37
C GLU A 61 15.34 26.62 -26.06
N THR A 62 15.07 25.72 -27.01
CA THR A 62 14.08 24.66 -26.84
C THR A 62 14.55 23.60 -25.85
N VAL A 63 15.85 23.26 -25.88
CA VAL A 63 16.47 22.35 -24.90
C VAL A 63 16.46 22.97 -23.50
N GLU A 64 16.83 24.24 -23.38
CA GLU A 64 16.78 24.96 -22.11
C GLU A 64 15.35 25.04 -21.55
N LEU A 65 14.36 25.38 -22.39
CA LEU A 65 12.96 25.42 -21.99
C LEU A 65 12.47 24.04 -21.54
N ALA A 66 12.81 22.97 -22.27
CA ALA A 66 12.46 21.61 -21.88
C ALA A 66 13.07 21.24 -20.52
N LEU A 67 14.34 21.55 -20.30
CA LEU A 67 15.00 21.33 -19.00
C LEU A 67 14.33 22.13 -17.87
N LYS A 68 13.96 23.40 -18.10
CA LYS A 68 13.20 24.21 -17.14
C LYS A 68 11.84 23.60 -16.80
N VAL A 69 11.10 23.16 -17.82
CA VAL A 69 9.78 22.53 -17.64
C VAL A 69 9.89 21.23 -16.84
N VAL A 70 10.84 20.36 -17.17
CA VAL A 70 11.03 19.09 -16.48
C VAL A 70 11.56 19.29 -15.05
N PHE A 71 12.46 20.26 -14.84
CA PHE A 71 12.90 20.65 -13.51
C PHE A 71 11.75 21.22 -12.66
N GLY A 72 10.97 22.15 -13.22
CA GLY A 72 9.79 22.71 -12.57
C GLY A 72 8.75 21.64 -12.22
N TRP A 73 8.48 20.71 -13.14
CA TRP A 73 7.62 19.55 -12.89
C TRP A 73 8.15 18.67 -11.75
N GLY A 74 9.46 18.41 -11.73
CA GLY A 74 10.12 17.71 -10.64
C GLY A 74 9.92 18.41 -9.29
N LEU A 75 10.09 19.73 -9.24
CA LEU A 75 9.88 20.52 -8.02
C LEU A 75 8.43 20.45 -7.54
N VAL A 76 7.46 20.61 -8.44
CA VAL A 76 6.03 20.49 -8.13
C VAL A 76 5.71 19.10 -7.58
N LYS A 77 6.22 18.04 -8.22
CA LYS A 77 6.03 16.66 -7.77
C LYS A 77 6.66 16.43 -6.39
N GLY A 78 7.87 16.92 -6.17
CA GLY A 78 8.58 16.82 -4.89
C GLY A 78 7.87 17.56 -3.77
N ALA A 79 7.46 18.80 -4.02
CA ALA A 79 6.68 19.61 -3.08
C ALA A 79 5.34 18.94 -2.75
N ASN A 80 4.62 18.44 -3.76
CA ASN A 80 3.37 17.71 -3.56
C ASN A 80 3.56 16.43 -2.73
N ALA A 81 4.64 15.66 -2.98
CA ALA A 81 4.95 14.48 -2.18
C ALA A 81 5.27 14.83 -0.71
N ALA A 82 6.03 15.91 -0.48
CA ALA A 82 6.33 16.41 0.87
C ALA A 82 5.08 16.90 1.59
N LEU A 83 4.21 17.63 0.90
CA LEU A 83 2.93 18.11 1.44
C LEU A 83 1.97 16.94 1.75
N ASN A 84 1.86 15.95 0.87
CA ASN A 84 1.07 14.75 1.13
C ASN A 84 1.60 13.99 2.35
N SER A 85 2.92 13.78 2.43
CA SER A 85 3.54 13.14 3.59
C SER A 85 3.27 13.93 4.87
N ALA A 86 3.44 15.26 4.86
CA ALA A 86 3.16 16.11 6.00
C ALA A 86 1.67 16.02 6.39
N ALA A 87 0.74 16.13 5.44
CA ALA A 87 -0.70 16.06 5.70
C ALA A 87 -1.13 14.74 6.35
N SER A 88 -0.58 13.60 5.88
CA SER A 88 -0.81 12.28 6.50
C SER A 88 -0.18 12.14 7.90
N ASN A 89 0.77 12.99 8.26
CA ASN A 89 1.54 12.94 9.51
C ASN A 89 1.28 14.14 10.43
N ALA A 90 0.06 14.70 10.40
CA ALA A 90 -0.32 15.88 11.20
C ALA A 90 0.62 17.08 10.99
N TRP A 91 0.97 17.35 9.74
CA TRP A 91 1.90 18.39 9.28
C TRP A 91 3.33 18.28 9.80
N ARG A 92 3.71 17.08 10.25
CA ARG A 92 5.09 16.75 10.65
C ARG A 92 5.93 16.39 9.43
N PHE A 93 7.07 17.08 9.28
CA PHE A 93 8.04 16.80 8.21
C PHE A 93 9.10 15.75 8.61
N THR A 94 9.24 15.46 9.90
CA THR A 94 10.20 14.50 10.46
C THR A 94 9.55 13.16 10.79
N LYS A 95 10.36 12.13 11.12
CA LYS A 95 9.87 10.85 11.67
C LYS A 95 9.12 11.06 13.00
N ALA A 96 8.18 10.18 13.32
CA ALA A 96 7.60 10.12 14.67
C ALA A 96 8.68 9.79 15.71
N LYS A 97 8.53 10.34 16.92
CA LYS A 97 9.46 10.10 18.03
C LYS A 97 9.10 8.81 18.77
N GLY A 98 10.06 8.23 19.50
CA GLY A 98 9.82 7.07 20.36
C GLY A 98 9.89 5.72 19.65
N TRP A 99 10.46 5.67 18.44
CA TRP A 99 10.62 4.46 17.60
C TRP A 99 12.09 4.07 17.43
N ASP A 100 12.92 4.36 18.43
CA ASP A 100 14.38 4.18 18.34
C ASP A 100 14.84 2.78 18.80
N ASP A 101 13.98 2.02 19.49
CA ASP A 101 14.26 0.67 20.02
C ASP A 101 13.24 -0.37 19.52
N TRP A 102 13.44 -0.89 18.30
CA TRP A 102 12.55 -1.89 17.69
C TRP A 102 12.36 -3.17 18.52
N PRO A 103 13.38 -3.73 19.19
CA PRO A 103 13.20 -4.85 20.12
C PRO A 103 12.19 -4.62 21.26
N ALA A 104 11.99 -3.38 21.70
CA ALA A 104 10.97 -3.05 22.69
C ALA A 104 9.55 -3.03 22.10
N GLU A 105 9.41 -2.86 20.79
CA GLU A 105 8.10 -2.77 20.12
C GLU A 105 7.42 -4.13 20.00
N VAL A 106 6.09 -4.09 20.03
CA VAL A 106 5.22 -5.25 19.89
C VAL A 106 4.22 -4.99 18.78
N ALA A 107 4.18 -5.89 17.80
CA ALA A 107 3.26 -5.86 16.68
C ALA A 107 2.21 -6.97 16.78
N VAL A 108 0.95 -6.59 16.69
CA VAL A 108 -0.17 -7.52 16.48
C VAL A 108 -0.44 -7.63 14.99
N VAL A 109 -0.38 -8.84 14.44
CA VAL A 109 -0.63 -9.10 13.01
C VAL A 109 -1.78 -10.09 12.88
N THR A 110 -2.91 -9.63 12.33
CA THR A 110 -4.04 -10.53 12.03
C THR A 110 -3.80 -11.26 10.70
N GLY A 111 -4.17 -12.53 10.60
CA GLY A 111 -3.91 -13.32 9.39
C GLY A 111 -2.41 -13.57 9.16
N GLY A 112 -1.61 -13.63 10.23
CA GLY A 112 -0.15 -13.72 10.17
C GLY A 112 0.40 -15.12 9.90
N CYS A 113 -0.43 -16.16 9.76
CA CYS A 113 0.04 -17.52 9.49
C CYS A 113 0.23 -17.82 7.99
N SER A 114 -0.16 -16.92 7.08
CA SER A 114 -0.01 -17.14 5.64
C SER A 114 0.14 -15.84 4.82
N GLY A 115 0.52 -15.98 3.54
CA GLY A 115 0.49 -14.89 2.56
C GLY A 115 1.27 -13.65 2.97
N ILE A 116 0.65 -12.47 2.83
CA ILE A 116 1.26 -11.17 3.16
C ILE A 116 1.58 -11.09 4.65
N GLY A 117 0.62 -11.46 5.51
CA GLY A 117 0.77 -11.37 6.97
C GLY A 117 1.97 -12.15 7.49
N LEU A 118 2.21 -13.34 6.94
CA LEU A 118 3.35 -14.16 7.30
C LEU A 118 4.70 -13.51 6.93
N ASN A 119 4.81 -12.96 5.72
CA ASN A 119 6.03 -12.26 5.31
C ASN A 119 6.21 -10.94 6.08
N VAL A 120 5.12 -10.27 6.47
CA VAL A 120 5.18 -9.10 7.37
C VAL A 120 5.75 -9.51 8.73
N VAL A 121 5.28 -10.61 9.32
CA VAL A 121 5.84 -11.13 10.58
C VAL A 121 7.34 -11.38 10.45
N GLU A 122 7.78 -12.08 9.41
CA GLU A 122 9.19 -12.41 9.20
C GLU A 122 10.08 -11.16 9.06
N GLN A 123 9.61 -10.14 8.34
CA GLN A 123 10.36 -8.91 8.17
C GLN A 123 10.38 -8.05 9.44
N LEU A 124 9.30 -8.05 10.22
CA LEU A 124 9.26 -7.39 11.53
C LEU A 124 10.23 -8.04 12.52
N THR A 125 10.19 -9.37 12.63
CA THR A 125 11.07 -10.10 13.54
C THR A 125 12.54 -10.03 13.11
N ALA A 126 12.83 -9.88 11.82
CA ALA A 126 14.19 -9.64 11.32
C ALA A 126 14.79 -8.32 11.84
N ARG A 127 13.96 -7.34 12.27
CA ARG A 127 14.41 -6.12 12.97
C ARG A 127 14.24 -6.18 14.48
N GLY A 128 13.97 -7.36 15.04
CA GLY A 128 13.85 -7.61 16.48
C GLY A 128 12.47 -7.32 17.08
N VAL A 129 11.51 -6.84 16.29
CA VAL A 129 10.14 -6.57 16.77
C VAL A 129 9.49 -7.87 17.25
N ARG A 130 8.82 -7.81 18.40
CA ARG A 130 8.06 -8.94 18.94
C ARG A 130 6.68 -9.00 18.28
N CYS A 131 6.32 -10.15 17.72
CA CYS A 131 5.11 -10.32 16.93
C CYS A 131 4.10 -11.24 17.64
N ALA A 132 2.91 -10.72 17.91
CA ALA A 132 1.73 -11.48 18.28
C ALA A 132 0.90 -11.77 17.02
N ILE A 133 0.85 -13.04 16.60
CA ILE A 133 0.06 -13.48 15.46
C ILE A 133 -1.34 -13.87 15.94
N LEU A 134 -2.37 -13.22 15.41
CA LEU A 134 -3.77 -13.59 15.59
C LEU A 134 -4.28 -14.23 14.30
N ASP A 135 -4.56 -15.53 14.35
CA ASP A 135 -5.04 -16.27 13.18
C ASP A 135 -5.94 -17.44 13.61
N VAL A 136 -6.79 -17.90 12.70
CA VAL A 136 -7.57 -19.13 12.84
C VAL A 136 -6.79 -20.35 12.36
N GLN A 137 -5.81 -20.14 11.47
CA GLN A 137 -4.93 -21.17 10.96
C GLN A 137 -3.81 -21.48 11.96
N PRO A 138 -3.36 -22.75 12.04
CA PRO A 138 -2.23 -23.11 12.88
C PRO A 138 -0.96 -22.36 12.46
N LEU A 139 -0.09 -22.09 13.42
CA LEU A 139 1.21 -21.47 13.18
C LEU A 139 2.01 -22.35 12.18
N PRO A 140 2.61 -21.77 11.12
CA PRO A 140 3.42 -22.55 10.19
C PRO A 140 4.72 -23.01 10.86
N LYS A 141 5.17 -24.21 10.50
CA LYS A 141 6.41 -24.83 11.04
C LYS A 141 7.62 -23.90 11.05
N ARG A 142 7.74 -23.03 10.05
CA ARG A 142 8.87 -22.09 9.93
C ARG A 142 8.92 -21.02 11.02
N LEU A 143 7.82 -20.79 11.73
CA LEU A 143 7.73 -19.87 12.86
C LEU A 143 7.64 -20.59 14.22
N GLU A 144 7.52 -21.91 14.23
CA GLU A 144 7.53 -22.69 15.48
C GLU A 144 8.86 -22.48 16.22
N GLY A 145 8.78 -22.20 17.52
CA GLY A 145 9.95 -21.92 18.35
C GLY A 145 10.66 -20.59 18.08
N HIS A 146 10.15 -19.75 17.17
CA HIS A 146 10.76 -18.45 16.88
C HIS A 146 10.68 -17.52 18.10
N ARG A 147 11.84 -17.10 18.62
CA ARG A 147 11.95 -16.34 19.90
C ARG A 147 11.07 -15.09 19.98
N HIS A 148 10.91 -14.38 18.85
CA HIS A 148 10.14 -13.12 18.75
C HIS A 148 8.68 -13.32 18.34
N VAL A 149 8.19 -14.55 18.17
CA VAL A 149 6.80 -14.80 17.73
C VAL A 149 6.02 -15.50 18.83
N ARG A 150 4.79 -15.06 19.04
CA ARG A 150 3.76 -15.80 19.77
C ARG A 150 2.49 -15.88 18.96
N TYR A 151 1.84 -17.03 19.06
CA TYR A 151 0.62 -17.34 18.34
C TYR A 151 -0.55 -17.35 19.30
N PHE A 152 -1.61 -16.65 18.92
CA PHE A 152 -2.88 -16.62 19.63
C PHE A 152 -3.97 -17.04 18.65
N LYS A 153 -4.60 -18.19 18.90
CA LYS A 153 -5.73 -18.63 18.08
C LYS A 153 -6.88 -17.64 18.26
N CYS A 154 -7.27 -16.97 17.19
CA CYS A 154 -8.25 -15.89 17.24
C CYS A 154 -9.11 -15.88 15.97
N ASP A 155 -10.43 -15.97 16.12
CA ASP A 155 -11.36 -15.60 15.04
C ASP A 155 -11.69 -14.12 15.18
N VAL A 156 -11.13 -13.30 14.29
CA VAL A 156 -11.32 -11.84 14.31
C VAL A 156 -12.76 -11.40 14.06
N THR A 157 -13.66 -12.31 13.68
CA THR A 157 -15.10 -12.03 13.54
C THR A 157 -15.87 -12.13 14.85
N ASP A 158 -15.25 -12.70 15.89
CA ASP A 158 -15.82 -12.84 17.22
C ASP A 158 -15.16 -11.84 18.19
N PRO A 159 -15.89 -10.81 18.67
CA PRO A 159 -15.33 -9.82 19.59
C PRO A 159 -14.85 -10.43 20.92
N GLU A 160 -15.46 -11.52 21.41
CA GLU A 160 -14.95 -12.19 22.61
C GLU A 160 -13.61 -12.88 22.36
N SER A 161 -13.46 -13.53 21.19
CA SER A 161 -12.19 -14.12 20.76
C SER A 161 -11.09 -13.06 20.64
N VAL A 162 -11.41 -11.88 20.10
CA VAL A 162 -10.50 -10.73 20.02
C VAL A 162 -10.11 -10.22 21.40
N HIS A 163 -11.06 -10.03 22.32
CA HIS A 163 -10.77 -9.58 23.69
C HIS A 163 -9.87 -10.57 24.44
N LYS A 164 -10.18 -11.87 24.40
CA LYS A 164 -9.36 -12.91 25.05
C LYS A 164 -7.94 -12.93 24.47
N ALA A 165 -7.80 -12.81 23.15
CA ALA A 165 -6.49 -12.74 22.52
C ALA A 165 -5.73 -11.46 22.91
N ALA A 166 -6.40 -10.31 22.99
CA ALA A 166 -5.79 -9.05 23.40
C ALA A 166 -5.31 -9.09 24.86
N ASP A 167 -6.07 -9.68 25.77
CA ASP A 167 -5.65 -9.87 27.16
C ASP A 167 -4.44 -10.79 27.26
N ALA A 168 -4.42 -11.89 26.51
CA ALA A 168 -3.28 -12.80 26.46
C ALA A 168 -2.02 -12.12 25.88
N VAL A 169 -2.17 -11.33 24.81
CA VAL A 169 -1.08 -10.53 24.24
C VAL A 169 -0.54 -9.54 25.28
N ARG A 170 -1.42 -8.82 25.99
CA ARG A 170 -1.02 -7.88 27.03
C ARG A 170 -0.29 -8.56 28.18
N ALA A 171 -0.75 -9.72 28.61
CA ALA A 171 -0.12 -10.50 29.67
C ALA A 171 1.29 -10.96 29.30
N GLU A 172 1.52 -11.34 28.03
CA GLU A 172 2.81 -11.88 27.59
C GLU A 172 3.81 -10.81 27.13
N TYR A 173 3.33 -9.78 26.44
CA TYR A 173 4.18 -8.79 25.78
C TYR A 173 4.03 -7.36 26.27
N GLY A 174 3.02 -7.08 27.10
CA GLY A 174 2.59 -5.72 27.42
C GLY A 174 1.75 -5.12 26.30
N HIS A 175 1.65 -3.80 26.27
CA HIS A 175 0.80 -3.11 25.30
C HIS A 175 1.44 -3.04 23.89
N PRO A 176 0.75 -3.52 22.85
CA PRO A 176 1.23 -3.39 21.48
C PRO A 176 1.32 -1.94 21.02
N SER A 177 2.37 -1.64 20.25
CA SER A 177 2.57 -0.34 19.60
C SER A 177 2.25 -0.37 18.10
N ILE A 178 2.19 -1.55 17.50
CA ILE A 178 1.84 -1.73 16.09
C ILE A 178 0.62 -2.66 15.98
N LEU A 179 -0.40 -2.24 15.25
CA LEU A 179 -1.56 -3.07 14.89
C LEU A 179 -1.64 -3.18 13.37
N ILE A 180 -1.53 -4.40 12.83
CA ILE A 180 -1.67 -4.69 11.41
C ILE A 180 -2.95 -5.49 11.19
N ASN A 181 -3.99 -4.79 10.73
CA ASN A 181 -5.24 -5.37 10.26
C ASN A 181 -5.03 -5.93 8.85
N ASN A 182 -4.61 -7.20 8.77
CA ASN A 182 -4.28 -7.89 7.52
C ASN A 182 -5.22 -9.06 7.18
N ALA A 183 -5.87 -9.68 8.18
CA ALA A 183 -6.79 -10.80 7.95
C ALA A 183 -7.83 -10.46 6.86
N GLY A 184 -8.02 -11.39 5.93
CA GLY A 184 -8.90 -11.18 4.80
C GLY A 184 -9.27 -12.47 4.08
N ILE A 185 -10.49 -12.52 3.57
CA ILE A 185 -11.00 -13.61 2.74
C ILE A 185 -11.68 -13.08 1.48
N THR A 186 -11.77 -13.93 0.47
CA THR A 186 -12.54 -13.67 -0.75
C THR A 186 -13.08 -14.99 -1.29
N VAL A 187 -14.28 -14.95 -1.87
CA VAL A 187 -14.85 -16.09 -2.59
C VAL A 187 -15.42 -15.54 -3.89
N PRO A 188 -14.72 -15.67 -5.03
CA PRO A 188 -15.20 -15.10 -6.28
C PRO A 188 -16.55 -15.70 -6.68
N LYS A 189 -17.60 -14.86 -6.73
CA LYS A 189 -18.97 -15.20 -7.12
C LYS A 189 -19.66 -14.00 -7.72
N ASN A 190 -20.61 -14.23 -8.65
CA ASN A 190 -21.48 -13.15 -9.10
C ASN A 190 -22.30 -12.63 -7.93
N ILE A 191 -22.67 -11.35 -8.00
CA ILE A 191 -23.45 -10.68 -6.95
C ILE A 191 -24.80 -11.38 -6.67
N LEU A 192 -25.39 -12.02 -7.68
CA LEU A 192 -26.67 -12.72 -7.57
C LEU A 192 -26.53 -14.15 -7.01
N ASP A 193 -25.32 -14.70 -6.98
CA ASP A 193 -25.06 -16.12 -6.67
C ASP A 193 -24.35 -16.31 -5.30
N ILE A 194 -24.02 -15.22 -4.61
CA ILE A 194 -23.29 -15.29 -3.34
C ILE A 194 -24.23 -15.72 -2.20
N PRO A 195 -23.93 -16.82 -1.47
CA PRO A 195 -24.75 -17.20 -0.34
C PRO A 195 -24.69 -16.15 0.78
N PRO A 196 -25.81 -15.84 1.46
CA PRO A 196 -25.83 -14.86 2.55
C PRO A 196 -24.77 -15.12 3.64
N ALA A 197 -24.54 -16.38 4.01
CA ALA A 197 -23.51 -16.74 4.99
C ALA A 197 -22.08 -16.38 4.52
N THR A 198 -21.78 -16.56 3.23
CA THR A 198 -20.48 -16.17 2.64
C THR A 198 -20.34 -14.65 2.63
N LEU A 199 -21.38 -13.94 2.19
CA LEU A 199 -21.43 -12.48 2.18
C LEU A 199 -21.16 -11.92 3.59
N ASN A 200 -21.89 -12.40 4.59
CA ASN A 200 -21.73 -11.97 5.98
C ASN A 200 -20.32 -12.26 6.50
N LYS A 201 -19.75 -13.44 6.21
CA LYS A 201 -18.39 -13.77 6.68
C LYS A 201 -17.34 -12.87 6.02
N VAL A 202 -17.46 -12.55 4.73
CA VAL A 202 -16.52 -11.65 4.03
C VAL A 202 -16.55 -10.25 4.65
N PHE A 203 -17.73 -9.70 4.92
CA PHE A 203 -17.85 -8.42 5.64
C PHE A 203 -17.35 -8.48 7.08
N ALA A 204 -17.64 -9.58 7.80
CA ALA A 204 -17.19 -9.75 9.17
C ALA A 204 -15.65 -9.75 9.25
N VAL A 205 -14.98 -10.51 8.37
CA VAL A 205 -13.51 -10.62 8.37
C VAL A 205 -12.85 -9.36 7.83
N ASN A 206 -13.26 -8.87 6.66
CA ASN A 206 -12.52 -7.83 5.93
C ASN A 206 -12.85 -6.41 6.39
N THR A 207 -13.95 -6.22 7.13
CA THR A 207 -14.48 -4.91 7.50
C THR A 207 -14.72 -4.83 9.01
N ILE A 208 -15.72 -5.55 9.53
CA ILE A 208 -16.18 -5.39 10.92
C ILE A 208 -15.07 -5.71 11.93
N SER A 209 -14.25 -6.73 11.65
CA SER A 209 -13.12 -7.10 12.51
C SER A 209 -12.18 -5.93 12.83
N HIS A 210 -12.02 -4.96 11.92
CA HIS A 210 -11.13 -3.82 12.14
C HIS A 210 -11.59 -2.95 13.32
N TRP A 211 -12.90 -2.85 13.57
CA TRP A 211 -13.43 -2.18 14.74
C TRP A 211 -13.05 -2.90 16.01
N TYR A 212 -13.26 -4.22 16.08
CA TYR A 212 -12.92 -5.03 17.26
C TYR A 212 -11.43 -4.95 17.57
N MET A 213 -10.59 -5.06 16.54
CA MET A 213 -9.14 -4.93 16.67
C MET A 213 -8.74 -3.53 17.16
N CYS A 214 -9.33 -2.46 16.62
CA CYS A 214 -9.01 -1.11 17.08
C CYS A 214 -9.48 -0.86 18.50
N GLN A 215 -10.71 -1.27 18.86
CA GLN A 215 -11.24 -1.18 20.22
C GLN A 215 -10.35 -1.93 21.23
N ALA A 216 -9.78 -3.08 20.84
CA ALA A 216 -8.94 -3.87 21.72
C ALA A 216 -7.52 -3.31 21.93
N PHE A 217 -6.91 -2.67 20.92
CA PHE A 217 -5.48 -2.33 20.94
C PHE A 217 -5.15 -0.83 20.84
N VAL A 218 -6.03 0.00 20.26
CA VAL A 218 -5.77 1.43 20.04
C VAL A 218 -5.91 2.30 21.29
N PRO A 219 -6.76 2.01 22.30
CA PRO A 219 -6.91 2.89 23.47
C PRO A 219 -5.60 3.24 24.17
N HIS A 220 -4.72 2.25 24.39
CA HIS A 220 -3.41 2.52 25.00
C HIS A 220 -2.49 3.33 24.07
N MET A 221 -2.54 3.11 22.75
CA MET A 221 -1.77 3.92 21.78
C MET A 221 -2.16 5.40 21.87
N ILE A 222 -3.45 5.69 22.06
CA ILE A 222 -3.96 7.05 22.30
C ILE A 222 -3.43 7.60 23.61
N GLU A 223 -3.55 6.82 24.70
CA GLU A 223 -3.10 7.22 26.04
C GLU A 223 -1.63 7.64 26.07
N VAL A 224 -0.75 6.85 25.45
CA VAL A 224 0.69 7.16 25.39
C VAL A 224 1.07 8.02 24.17
N ASN A 225 0.08 8.40 23.35
CA ASN A 225 0.24 9.14 22.09
C ASN A 225 1.35 8.57 21.19
N LYS A 226 1.41 7.24 21.10
CA LYS A 226 2.40 6.49 20.32
C LYS A 226 1.77 5.19 19.84
N GLY A 227 1.77 4.99 18.52
CA GLY A 227 1.41 3.71 17.92
C GLY A 227 1.39 3.78 16.40
N HIS A 228 1.15 2.66 15.74
CA HIS A 228 0.99 2.60 14.30
C HIS A 228 -0.10 1.59 13.93
N VAL A 229 -1.21 2.07 13.39
CA VAL A 229 -2.29 1.23 12.86
C VAL A 229 -2.16 1.09 11.35
N VAL A 230 -2.02 -0.13 10.87
CA VAL A 230 -1.93 -0.48 9.45
C VAL A 230 -3.20 -1.20 9.03
N THR A 231 -3.85 -0.71 7.97
CA THR A 231 -5.03 -1.33 7.35
C THR A 231 -4.65 -1.89 5.98
N VAL A 232 -4.72 -3.21 5.81
CA VAL A 232 -4.44 -3.85 4.51
C VAL A 232 -5.74 -3.92 3.69
N ALA A 233 -5.93 -2.91 2.84
CA ALA A 233 -7.03 -2.80 1.90
C ALA A 233 -6.70 -3.53 0.58
N SER A 234 -7.00 -2.92 -0.57
CA SER A 234 -6.66 -3.46 -1.90
C SER A 234 -6.80 -2.38 -2.97
N MET A 235 -6.26 -2.60 -4.16
CA MET A 235 -6.65 -1.84 -5.36
C MET A 235 -8.17 -1.94 -5.66
N ALA A 236 -8.82 -3.00 -5.18
CA ALA A 236 -10.28 -3.16 -5.25
C ALA A 236 -11.05 -2.06 -4.47
N SER A 237 -10.38 -1.30 -3.60
CA SER A 237 -10.94 -0.10 -2.96
C SER A 237 -11.30 0.99 -3.96
N PHE A 238 -10.63 1.05 -5.12
CA PHE A 238 -10.82 2.08 -6.14
C PHE A 238 -11.51 1.54 -7.39
N VAL A 239 -11.15 0.33 -7.80
CA VAL A 239 -11.67 -0.32 -9.02
C VAL A 239 -12.38 -1.61 -8.63
N ALA A 240 -13.72 -1.60 -8.71
CA ALA A 240 -14.52 -2.77 -8.35
C ALA A 240 -14.33 -3.92 -9.37
N LEU A 241 -14.30 -5.14 -8.85
CA LEU A 241 -14.10 -6.36 -9.62
C LEU A 241 -15.44 -7.05 -9.91
N ALA A 242 -15.66 -7.47 -11.16
CA ALA A 242 -16.71 -8.43 -11.44
C ALA A 242 -16.39 -9.76 -10.75
N LYS A 243 -17.44 -10.47 -10.31
CA LYS A 243 -17.35 -11.65 -9.43
C LYS A 243 -16.64 -11.40 -8.08
N GLY A 244 -16.50 -10.14 -7.66
CA GLY A 244 -15.91 -9.76 -6.37
C GLY A 244 -16.57 -8.50 -5.81
N ALA A 245 -17.90 -8.40 -5.94
CA ALA A 245 -18.66 -7.23 -5.51
C ALA A 245 -18.60 -7.05 -3.98
N ASP A 246 -18.77 -8.14 -3.24
CA ASP A 246 -18.58 -8.24 -1.80
C ASP A 246 -17.15 -7.85 -1.41
N TYR A 247 -16.13 -8.46 -2.03
CA TYR A 247 -14.73 -8.16 -1.74
C TYR A 247 -14.41 -6.68 -2.01
N SER A 248 -14.81 -6.15 -3.16
CA SER A 248 -14.58 -4.74 -3.53
C SER A 248 -15.30 -3.79 -2.57
N ALA A 249 -16.53 -4.11 -2.17
CA ALA A 249 -17.27 -3.34 -1.17
C ALA A 249 -16.55 -3.35 0.19
N THR A 250 -16.08 -4.51 0.67
CA THR A 250 -15.31 -4.60 1.92
C THR A 250 -14.00 -3.83 1.87
N LYS A 251 -13.27 -3.86 0.75
CA LYS A 251 -12.01 -3.12 0.62
C LYS A 251 -12.21 -1.62 0.47
N ALA A 252 -13.32 -1.18 -0.14
CA ALA A 252 -13.73 0.22 -0.10
C ALA A 252 -14.13 0.65 1.33
N ALA A 253 -14.86 -0.19 2.06
CA ALA A 253 -15.22 0.05 3.46
C ALA A 253 -13.98 0.10 4.37
N ALA A 254 -12.98 -0.75 4.15
CA ALA A 254 -11.71 -0.73 4.89
C ALA A 254 -10.93 0.57 4.67
N LEU A 255 -10.95 1.12 3.45
CA LEU A 255 -10.36 2.44 3.16
C LEU A 255 -11.12 3.55 3.90
N ALA A 256 -12.45 3.58 3.81
CA ALA A 256 -13.26 4.57 4.51
C ALA A 256 -13.09 4.49 6.05
N PHE A 257 -13.04 3.27 6.59
CA PHE A 257 -12.71 3.02 7.99
C PHE A 257 -11.37 3.62 8.38
N HIS A 258 -10.34 3.41 7.55
CA HIS A 258 -9.01 3.94 7.78
C HIS A 258 -8.97 5.47 7.79
N GLU A 259 -9.66 6.11 6.85
CA GLU A 259 -9.77 7.57 6.76
C GLU A 259 -10.45 8.15 8.01
N SER A 260 -11.56 7.54 8.44
CA SER A 260 -12.28 7.93 9.66
C SER A 260 -11.40 7.75 10.91
N LEU A 261 -10.76 6.58 11.08
CA LEU A 261 -9.87 6.31 12.20
C LEU A 261 -8.72 7.33 12.27
N SER A 262 -8.08 7.63 11.15
CA SER A 262 -6.99 8.62 11.10
C SER A 262 -7.46 10.01 11.52
N SER A 263 -8.66 10.40 11.06
CA SER A 263 -9.27 11.68 11.42
C SER A 263 -9.62 11.74 12.90
N GLU A 264 -10.25 10.70 13.45
CA GLU A 264 -10.64 10.65 14.86
C GLU A 264 -9.44 10.65 15.79
N LEU A 265 -8.39 9.86 15.50
CA LEU A 265 -7.15 9.86 16.26
C LEU A 265 -6.57 11.27 16.38
N ARG A 266 -6.56 12.02 15.28
CA ARG A 266 -6.01 13.38 15.24
C ARG A 266 -6.92 14.42 15.91
N ASN A 267 -8.19 14.45 15.50
CA ASN A 267 -9.08 15.58 15.74
C ASN A 267 -9.96 15.37 16.98
N THR A 268 -10.30 14.13 17.30
CA THR A 268 -11.11 13.78 18.48
C THR A 268 -10.21 13.49 19.68
N HIS A 269 -9.14 12.72 19.47
CA HIS A 269 -8.27 12.27 20.57
C HIS A 269 -6.99 13.09 20.75
N GLY A 270 -6.64 13.98 19.82
CA GLY A 270 -5.36 14.72 19.86
C GLY A 270 -4.12 13.82 19.73
N ALA A 271 -4.29 12.56 19.34
CA ALA A 271 -3.29 11.50 19.32
C ALA A 271 -2.42 11.55 18.04
N THR A 272 -1.74 12.68 17.83
CA THR A 272 -0.93 12.94 16.62
C THR A 272 0.30 12.05 16.48
N GLY A 273 0.70 11.33 17.54
CA GLY A 273 1.77 10.33 17.53
C GLY A 273 1.30 8.90 17.25
N VAL A 274 -0.02 8.68 17.10
CA VAL A 274 -0.56 7.42 16.57
C VAL A 274 -0.63 7.53 15.05
N LEU A 275 0.28 6.83 14.39
CA LEU A 275 0.40 6.80 12.94
C LEU A 275 -0.64 5.88 12.32
N THR A 276 -1.06 6.21 11.10
CA THR A 276 -1.97 5.36 10.32
C THR A 276 -1.42 5.13 8.92
N THR A 277 -1.34 3.87 8.50
CA THR A 277 -1.00 3.50 7.12
C THR A 277 -2.07 2.62 6.48
N VAL A 278 -2.49 2.93 5.27
CA VAL A 278 -3.35 2.04 4.47
C VAL A 278 -2.56 1.48 3.30
N VAL A 279 -2.63 0.17 3.10
CA VAL A 279 -1.92 -0.52 2.03
C VAL A 279 -2.92 -1.02 1.00
N HIS A 280 -2.65 -0.77 -0.28
CA HIS A 280 -3.47 -1.19 -1.42
C HIS A 280 -2.68 -2.12 -2.34
N PRO A 281 -2.61 -3.42 -2.02
CA PRO A 281 -2.03 -4.39 -2.92
C PRO A 281 -2.90 -4.59 -4.16
N ASN A 282 -2.26 -4.69 -5.33
CA ASN A 282 -2.81 -5.38 -6.49
C ASN A 282 -2.81 -6.90 -6.25
N PHE A 283 -3.15 -7.72 -7.25
CA PHE A 283 -3.13 -9.17 -7.11
C PHE A 283 -1.78 -9.71 -6.61
N VAL A 284 -1.82 -10.47 -5.51
CA VAL A 284 -0.63 -11.03 -4.83
C VAL A 284 -0.72 -12.56 -4.82
N ALA A 285 0.36 -13.24 -5.18
CA ALA A 285 0.47 -14.69 -5.12
C ALA A 285 0.41 -15.19 -3.66
N THR A 286 -0.81 -15.43 -3.17
CA THR A 286 -1.13 -15.87 -1.82
C THR A 286 -2.20 -16.97 -1.87
N PRO A 287 -2.43 -17.72 -0.77
CA PRO A 287 -3.53 -18.68 -0.71
C PRO A 287 -4.90 -18.07 -1.07
N LEU A 288 -5.10 -16.78 -0.81
CA LEU A 288 -6.33 -16.03 -1.13
C LEU A 288 -6.70 -16.08 -2.62
N VAL A 289 -5.72 -15.99 -3.51
CA VAL A 289 -5.94 -15.97 -4.98
C VAL A 289 -5.55 -17.27 -5.68
N ALA A 290 -5.03 -18.26 -4.94
CA ALA A 290 -4.44 -19.47 -5.51
C ALA A 290 -5.40 -20.19 -6.48
N LYS A 291 -6.69 -20.27 -6.13
CA LYS A 291 -7.74 -20.94 -6.90
C LYS A 291 -7.99 -20.34 -8.30
N PHE A 292 -7.66 -19.06 -8.52
CA PHE A 292 -7.90 -18.33 -9.77
C PHE A 292 -6.65 -17.63 -10.32
N SER A 293 -5.48 -17.95 -9.77
CA SER A 293 -4.20 -17.36 -10.15
C SER A 293 -3.82 -17.60 -11.61
N GLY A 294 -4.13 -18.80 -12.14
CA GLY A 294 -3.85 -19.15 -13.54
C GLY A 294 -4.66 -18.33 -14.56
N GLU A 295 -5.91 -18.01 -14.25
CA GLU A 295 -6.75 -17.18 -15.12
C GLU A 295 -6.32 -15.72 -15.10
N LEU A 296 -5.95 -15.19 -13.93
CA LEU A 296 -5.36 -13.86 -13.83
C LEU A 296 -4.11 -13.72 -14.72
N GLN A 297 -3.22 -14.72 -14.65
CA GLN A 297 -2.00 -14.74 -15.47
C GLN A 297 -2.31 -14.86 -16.97
N LYS A 298 -3.28 -15.69 -17.36
CA LYS A 298 -3.77 -15.76 -18.76
C LYS A 298 -4.36 -14.43 -19.25
N GLY A 299 -4.99 -13.66 -18.35
CA GLY A 299 -5.49 -12.30 -18.61
C GLY A 299 -4.39 -11.24 -18.72
N GLY A 300 -3.12 -11.61 -18.52
CA GLY A 300 -1.96 -10.72 -18.59
C GLY A 300 -1.65 -9.99 -17.28
N ILE A 301 -2.22 -10.41 -16.15
CA ILE A 301 -1.94 -9.85 -14.83
C ILE A 301 -0.72 -10.55 -14.23
N ARG A 302 0.31 -9.77 -13.90
CA ARG A 302 1.48 -10.22 -13.15
C ARG A 302 1.20 -10.13 -11.66
N LEU A 303 1.19 -11.29 -11.00
CA LEU A 303 1.03 -11.38 -9.56
C LEU A 303 2.27 -10.82 -8.85
N LEU A 304 2.05 -9.98 -7.84
CA LEU A 304 3.09 -9.59 -6.89
C LEU A 304 3.46 -10.75 -5.98
N THR A 305 4.67 -10.76 -5.46
CA THR A 305 5.00 -11.66 -4.35
C THR A 305 4.43 -11.08 -3.05
N SER A 306 4.07 -11.94 -2.10
CA SER A 306 3.70 -11.49 -0.76
C SER A 306 4.84 -10.76 -0.05
N ASP A 307 6.09 -11.08 -0.40
CA ASP A 307 7.28 -10.42 0.14
C ASP A 307 7.39 -8.96 -0.33
N ASP A 308 7.11 -8.68 -1.60
CA ASP A 308 7.18 -7.30 -2.12
C ASP A 308 6.16 -6.37 -1.45
N VAL A 309 4.98 -6.90 -1.12
CA VAL A 309 3.94 -6.15 -0.42
C VAL A 309 4.30 -6.01 1.06
N ALA A 310 4.77 -7.08 1.69
CA ALA A 310 5.24 -7.04 3.07
C ALA A 310 6.39 -6.03 3.23
N ARG A 311 7.32 -5.96 2.28
CA ARG A 311 8.46 -5.03 2.29
C ARG A 311 8.00 -3.58 2.25
N GLN A 312 7.13 -3.23 1.31
CA GLN A 312 6.58 -1.87 1.23
C GLN A 312 5.77 -1.49 2.49
N LEU A 313 5.06 -2.45 3.09
CA LEU A 313 4.32 -2.24 4.33
C LEU A 313 5.27 -2.01 5.51
N THR A 314 6.25 -2.89 5.73
CA THR A 314 7.16 -2.81 6.87
C THR A 314 8.12 -1.64 6.73
N ASP A 315 8.60 -1.32 5.52
CA ASP A 315 9.40 -0.11 5.27
C ASP A 315 8.63 1.15 5.68
N GLN A 316 7.32 1.20 5.47
CA GLN A 316 6.50 2.32 5.92
C GLN A 316 6.35 2.38 7.45
N VAL A 317 6.23 1.23 8.12
CA VAL A 317 6.25 1.14 9.60
C VAL A 317 7.60 1.65 10.13
N PHE A 318 8.70 1.17 9.57
CA PHE A 318 10.05 1.54 9.98
C PHE A 318 10.43 2.98 9.61
N ALA A 319 9.79 3.57 8.59
CA ALA A 319 9.90 5.00 8.30
C ALA A 319 9.26 5.87 9.40
N CYS A 320 8.49 5.28 10.32
CA CYS A 320 7.81 5.96 11.43
C CYS A 320 6.94 7.12 10.92
N LYS A 321 6.21 6.85 9.83
CA LYS A 321 5.31 7.78 9.16
C LYS A 321 4.02 7.06 8.75
N GLY A 322 2.89 7.75 8.84
CA GLY A 322 1.65 7.37 8.19
C GLY A 322 1.70 7.65 6.68
N ALA A 323 1.04 6.80 5.89
CA ALA A 323 0.97 6.96 4.43
C ALA A 323 -0.15 6.10 3.81
N GLN A 324 -0.54 6.46 2.59
CA GLN A 324 -1.24 5.57 1.68
C GLN A 324 -0.20 4.88 0.78
N VAL A 325 -0.07 3.56 0.92
CA VAL A 325 0.91 2.75 0.18
C VAL A 325 0.19 1.97 -0.90
N VAL A 326 0.53 2.21 -2.17
CA VAL A 326 -0.02 1.46 -3.31
C VAL A 326 1.04 0.47 -3.79
N CYS A 327 0.69 -0.81 -3.87
CA CYS A 327 1.63 -1.87 -4.25
C CYS A 327 1.19 -2.49 -5.60
N PRO A 328 1.93 -2.29 -6.71
CA PRO A 328 3.16 -1.50 -6.83
C PRO A 328 2.87 0.01 -7.02
N GLU A 329 3.80 0.85 -6.56
CA GLU A 329 3.68 2.33 -6.55
C GLU A 329 3.29 2.94 -7.91
N ARG A 330 3.71 2.32 -9.02
CA ARG A 330 3.35 2.78 -10.38
C ARG A 330 1.86 2.82 -10.64
N LEU A 331 1.04 2.09 -9.87
CA LEU A 331 -0.41 2.09 -9.97
C LEU A 331 -1.07 3.16 -9.10
N SER A 332 -0.31 4.05 -8.45
CA SER A 332 -0.86 5.09 -7.57
C SER A 332 -1.85 6.02 -8.28
N PHE A 333 -1.72 6.23 -9.59
CA PHE A 333 -2.67 7.04 -10.35
C PHE A 333 -4.10 6.47 -10.34
N ILE A 334 -4.27 5.17 -10.09
CA ILE A 334 -5.58 4.50 -10.05
C ILE A 334 -6.41 4.95 -8.85
N THR A 335 -5.81 5.51 -7.80
CA THR A 335 -6.57 6.03 -6.64
C THR A 335 -7.54 7.14 -7.07
N GLY A 336 -7.16 7.95 -8.07
CA GLY A 336 -8.00 8.98 -8.68
C GLY A 336 -8.99 8.48 -9.74
N PHE A 337 -9.04 7.18 -10.04
CA PHE A 337 -9.88 6.62 -11.11
C PHE A 337 -11.37 6.97 -10.94
N ARG A 338 -11.85 7.00 -9.69
CA ARG A 338 -13.25 7.33 -9.38
C ARG A 338 -13.60 8.79 -9.64
N SER A 339 -12.62 9.67 -9.73
CA SER A 339 -12.78 11.10 -10.02
C SER A 339 -12.85 11.41 -11.52
N LEU A 340 -12.56 10.43 -12.39
CA LEU A 340 -12.61 10.60 -13.84
C LEU A 340 -14.07 10.67 -14.35
N PRO A 341 -14.34 11.29 -15.51
CA PRO A 341 -15.65 11.21 -16.14
C PRO A 341 -16.11 9.76 -16.40
N ALA A 342 -17.41 9.52 -16.30
CA ALA A 342 -17.99 8.19 -16.43
C ALA A 342 -17.63 7.49 -17.76
N TRP A 343 -17.55 8.24 -18.86
CA TRP A 343 -17.19 7.71 -20.17
C TRP A 343 -15.76 7.16 -20.26
N ILE A 344 -14.85 7.56 -19.35
CA ILE A 344 -13.52 6.94 -19.18
C ILE A 344 -13.63 5.70 -18.29
N GLN A 345 -14.44 5.78 -17.22
CA GLN A 345 -14.56 4.70 -16.25
C GLN A 345 -15.23 3.44 -16.82
N PHE A 346 -16.32 3.59 -17.57
CA PHE A 346 -17.13 2.47 -18.06
C PHE A 346 -16.36 1.49 -18.95
N PRO A 347 -15.61 1.93 -19.98
CA PRO A 347 -14.81 1.02 -20.80
C PRO A 347 -13.80 0.21 -19.98
N VAL A 348 -13.13 0.84 -19.01
CA VAL A 348 -12.15 0.17 -18.14
C VAL A 348 -12.84 -0.87 -17.25
N ARG A 349 -13.96 -0.52 -16.62
CA ARG A 349 -14.76 -1.45 -15.80
C ARG A 349 -15.25 -2.66 -16.62
N ASN A 350 -15.73 -2.42 -17.84
CA ASN A 350 -16.20 -3.48 -18.75
C ASN A 350 -15.06 -4.41 -19.21
N MET A 351 -13.87 -3.85 -19.46
CA MET A 351 -12.67 -4.63 -19.79
C MET A 351 -12.26 -5.54 -18.63
N ILE A 352 -12.24 -5.02 -17.40
CA ILE A 352 -11.94 -5.82 -16.20
C ILE A 352 -13.00 -6.91 -16.02
N ALA A 353 -14.28 -6.55 -16.14
CA ALA A 353 -15.38 -7.51 -16.00
C ALA A 353 -15.31 -8.65 -17.02
N THR A 354 -14.91 -8.35 -18.27
CA THR A 354 -14.75 -9.35 -19.32
C THR A 354 -13.59 -10.29 -19.02
N SER A 355 -12.49 -9.77 -18.45
CA SER A 355 -11.33 -10.58 -18.05
C SER A 355 -11.66 -11.53 -16.90
N SER A 356 -12.59 -11.15 -16.02
CA SER A 356 -13.07 -11.99 -14.92
C SER A 356 -14.11 -13.03 -15.31
N LYS A 357 -14.58 -13.10 -16.56
CA LYS A 357 -15.60 -14.10 -16.95
C LYS A 357 -15.12 -15.54 -16.70
N ASN A 358 -13.83 -15.77 -16.89
CA ASN A 358 -13.22 -17.09 -16.78
C ASN A 358 -12.73 -17.42 -15.37
N ILE A 359 -12.77 -16.47 -14.43
CA ILE A 359 -12.54 -16.65 -12.98
C ILE A 359 -13.83 -17.08 -12.32
#